data_AF-A0A6B2LRV2-F1
#
_entry.id   AF-A0A6B2LRV2-F1
#
_cell.length_a   1.000
_cell.length_b   1.000
_cell.length_c   1.000
_cell.angle_alpha   90.00
_cell.angle_beta   90.00
_cell.angle_gamma   90.00
#
_symmetry.space_group_name_H-M   'P 1'
#
loop_
_entity.id
_entity.type
_entity.pdbx_description
1 polymer ?
#
loop_
_entity_poly.entity_id
_entity_poly.type
_entity_poly.pdbx_seq_one_letter_code
_entity_poly.pdbx_strand_id
1 'polypeptide(L)'
;MGSELKVVASKITYIINTINQLPQCKSFRVGLIGYRDHPPQDRSFVTRTFPLTSDLPFILTAVNHLHASGGGDIPEALDPALYDLLRMNWQESSVKHAVLNTDA
;
A
#
# COMPACT_ATOMS: atom_id res chain seq x y z
N MET A 1 -9.95 -4.32 -12.47
CA MET A 1 -8.99 -3.45 -11.77
C MET A 1 -9.46 -2.01 -11.46
N GLY A 2 -9.92 -1.18 -12.42
CA GLY A 2 -10.23 0.23 -12.12
C GLY A 2 -11.39 0.47 -11.12
N SER A 3 -12.43 -0.37 -11.15
CA SER A 3 -13.53 -0.38 -10.18
C SER A 3 -13.10 -0.98 -8.83
N GLU A 4 -12.23 -1.98 -8.85
CA GLU A 4 -11.72 -2.65 -7.65
C GLU A 4 -10.81 -1.74 -6.83
N LEU A 5 -10.01 -0.88 -7.46
CA LEU A 5 -9.17 0.05 -6.71
C LEU A 5 -9.94 1.06 -5.86
N LYS A 6 -11.09 1.56 -6.35
CA LYS A 6 -11.95 2.41 -5.51
C LYS A 6 -12.45 1.64 -4.30
N VAL A 7 -12.79 0.35 -4.48
CA VAL A 7 -13.21 -0.54 -3.40
C VAL A 7 -12.05 -0.80 -2.42
N VAL A 8 -10.85 -1.07 -2.93
CA VAL A 8 -9.64 -1.28 -2.13
C VAL A 8 -9.28 -0.02 -1.33
N ALA A 9 -9.28 1.15 -1.97
CA ALA A 9 -9.05 2.43 -1.30
C ALA A 9 -10.06 2.69 -0.17
N SER A 10 -11.34 2.38 -0.43
CA SER A 10 -12.41 2.50 0.57
C SER A 10 -12.22 1.53 1.74
N LYS A 11 -11.83 0.28 1.45
CA LYS A 11 -11.52 -0.75 2.47
C LYS A 11 -10.30 -0.39 3.31
N ILE A 12 -9.22 0.09 2.68
CA ILE A 12 -8.01 0.55 3.38
C ILE A 12 -8.36 1.71 4.30
N THR A 13 -9.11 2.70 3.80
CA THR A 13 -9.58 3.83 4.60
C THR A 13 -10.42 3.37 5.79
N TYR A 14 -11.32 2.41 5.57
CA TYR A 14 -12.12 1.81 6.64
C TYR A 14 -11.23 1.16 7.71
N ILE A 15 -10.28 0.30 7.31
CA ILE A 15 -9.35 -0.37 8.24
C ILE A 15 -8.56 0.65 9.07
N ILE A 16 -8.00 1.68 8.43
CA ILE A 16 -7.23 2.73 9.11
C ILE A 16 -8.10 3.43 10.17
N ASN A 17 -9.33 3.81 9.80
CA ASN A 17 -10.25 4.48 10.70
C ASN A 17 -10.70 3.56 11.86
N THR A 18 -10.95 2.27 11.59
CA THR A 18 -11.28 1.30 12.63
C THR A 18 -10.13 1.13 13.62
N ILE A 19 -8.90 0.97 13.14
CA ILE A 19 -7.72 0.85 14.01
C ILE A 19 -7.53 2.11 14.86
N ASN A 20 -7.71 3.30 14.26
CA ASN A 20 -7.60 4.57 14.97
C ASN A 20 -8.63 4.75 16.10
N GLN A 21 -9.77 4.06 16.02
CA GLN A 21 -10.81 4.08 17.05
C GLN A 21 -10.60 3.04 18.16
N LEU A 22 -9.65 2.10 17.99
CA LEU A 22 -9.37 1.08 19.00
C LEU A 22 -8.62 1.68 20.21
N PRO A 23 -9.18 1.62 21.44
CA PRO A 23 -8.55 2.20 22.63
C PRO A 23 -7.14 1.67 22.94
N GLN A 24 -6.86 0.42 22.54
CA GLN A 24 -5.57 -0.24 22.70
C GLN A 24 -4.51 0.22 21.68
N CYS A 25 -4.91 0.79 20.54
CA CYS A 25 -3.99 1.25 19.49
C CYS A 25 -3.70 2.74 19.64
N LYS A 26 -3.01 3.12 20.72
CA LYS A 26 -2.65 4.53 20.98
C LYS A 26 -1.60 5.11 20.04
N SER A 27 -0.84 4.26 19.35
CA SER A 27 0.15 4.67 18.35
C SER A 27 0.27 3.58 17.30
N PHE A 28 -0.04 3.93 16.06
CA PHE A 28 0.20 3.07 14.90
C PHE A 28 0.72 3.94 13.76
N ARG A 29 1.46 3.31 12.86
CA ARG A 29 1.98 3.93 11.64
C ARG A 29 1.51 3.12 10.46
N VAL A 30 1.12 3.81 9.41
CA VAL A 30 0.66 3.20 8.16
C VAL A 30 1.58 3.65 7.05
N GLY A 31 1.88 2.72 6.17
CA GLY A 31 2.67 2.93 4.97
C GLY A 31 2.02 2.15 3.84
N LEU A 32 2.43 2.46 2.61
CA LEU A 32 1.79 1.91 1.42
C LEU A 32 2.85 1.69 0.36
N ILE A 33 2.82 0.54 -0.28
CA ILE A 33 3.66 0.26 -1.45
C ILE A 33 2.71 -0.05 -2.59
N GLY A 34 2.68 0.83 -3.59
CA GLY A 34 2.04 0.54 -4.86
C GLY A 34 3.07 -0.10 -5.80
N TYR A 35 2.67 -1.10 -6.57
CA TYR A 35 3.50 -1.69 -7.59
C TYR A 35 2.70 -1.87 -8.89
N ARG A 36 3.40 -2.01 -10.01
CA ARG A 36 2.83 -2.19 -11.36
C ARG A 36 3.63 -3.22 -12.14
N ASP A 37 3.25 -3.46 -13.39
CA ASP A 37 3.98 -4.38 -14.26
C ASP A 37 5.40 -3.92 -14.54
N HIS A 38 6.27 -4.89 -14.82
CA HIS A 38 7.60 -4.61 -15.33
C HIS A 38 7.55 -3.97 -16.73
N PRO A 39 8.53 -3.13 -17.10
CA PRO A 39 8.72 -2.73 -18.49
C PRO A 39 8.94 -3.95 -19.40
N PRO A 40 8.48 -3.92 -20.67
CA PRO A 40 7.97 -2.77 -21.41
C PRO A 40 6.47 -2.41 -21.22
N GLN A 41 5.71 -3.20 -20.46
CA GLN A 41 4.24 -3.09 -20.35
C GLN A 41 3.81 -1.84 -19.59
N ASP A 42 4.51 -1.50 -18.51
CA ASP A 42 4.41 -0.20 -17.86
C ASP A 42 5.81 0.43 -17.75
N ARG A 43 5.89 1.73 -18.06
CA ARG A 43 7.12 2.54 -17.99
C ARG A 43 7.07 3.62 -16.92
N SER A 44 5.99 3.68 -16.14
CA SER A 44 5.77 4.71 -15.12
C SER A 44 6.62 4.47 -13.87
N PHE A 45 6.39 3.35 -13.18
CA PHE A 45 7.18 2.89 -12.03
C PHE A 45 6.94 1.40 -11.79
N VAL A 46 7.95 0.70 -11.26
CA VAL A 46 7.84 -0.71 -10.85
C VAL A 46 7.29 -0.77 -9.41
N THR A 47 7.85 0.03 -8.51
CA THR A 47 7.37 0.22 -7.14
C THR A 47 7.30 1.70 -6.78
N ARG A 48 6.37 2.05 -5.90
CA ARG A 48 6.23 3.38 -5.30
C ARG A 48 5.92 3.23 -3.82
N THR A 49 6.88 3.63 -3.00
CA THR A 49 6.83 3.47 -1.55
C THR A 49 6.42 4.78 -0.86
N PHE A 50 5.41 4.70 -0.02
CA PHE A 50 5.03 5.71 0.96
C PHE A 50 5.46 5.19 2.35
N PRO A 51 6.38 5.88 3.04
CA PRO A 51 6.97 5.40 4.29
C PRO A 51 5.93 5.30 5.41
N LEU A 52 6.23 4.48 6.42
CA LEU A 52 5.40 4.36 7.62
C LEU A 52 5.35 5.70 8.36
N THR A 53 4.16 6.26 8.50
CA THR A 53 3.91 7.53 9.18
C THR A 53 2.68 7.44 10.08
N SER A 54 2.63 8.30 11.10
CA SER A 54 1.44 8.54 11.93
C SER A 54 0.54 9.64 11.36
N ASP A 55 0.94 10.29 10.26
CA ASP A 55 0.13 11.27 9.54
C ASP A 55 -0.94 10.54 8.69
N LEU A 56 -2.11 10.33 9.29
CA LEU A 56 -3.23 9.67 8.64
C LEU A 56 -3.76 10.47 7.43
N PRO A 57 -3.96 11.80 7.50
CA PRO A 57 -4.33 12.60 6.33
C PRO A 57 -3.40 12.40 5.13
N PHE A 58 -2.08 12.36 5.36
CA PHE A 58 -1.11 12.09 4.30
C PHE A 58 -1.32 10.71 3.65
N ILE A 59 -1.47 9.66 4.45
CA ILE A 59 -1.67 8.30 3.92
C ILE A 59 -3.01 8.16 3.21
N LEU A 60 -4.09 8.71 3.76
CA LEU A 60 -5.41 8.68 3.11
C LEU A 60 -5.37 9.39 1.76
N THR A 61 -4.62 10.50 1.68
CA THR A 61 -4.36 11.19 0.42
C THR A 61 -3.56 10.29 -0.54
N ALA A 62 -2.49 9.65 -0.08
CA ALA A 62 -1.70 8.74 -0.90
C ALA A 62 -2.52 7.56 -1.47
N VAL A 63 -3.39 6.96 -0.64
CA VAL A 63 -4.32 5.88 -1.05
C VAL A 63 -5.27 6.36 -2.14
N ASN A 64 -5.82 7.57 -2.03
CA ASN A 64 -6.70 8.14 -3.05
C ASN A 64 -5.98 8.46 -4.37
N HIS A 65 -4.67 8.69 -4.33
CA HIS A 65 -3.85 8.93 -5.53
C HIS A 65 -3.37 7.64 -6.22
N LEU A 66 -3.61 6.46 -5.63
CA LEU A 66 -3.35 5.19 -6.30
C LEU A 66 -4.38 4.99 -7.43
N HIS A 67 -3.97 5.29 -8.66
CA HIS A 67 -4.73 5.00 -9.86
C HIS A 67 -4.21 3.72 -10.54
N ALA A 68 -5.13 2.82 -10.92
CA ALA A 68 -4.83 1.69 -11.82
C ALA A 68 -4.55 2.29 -13.18
N SER A 69 -3.43 1.90 -13.78
CA SER A 69 -3.09 2.28 -15.13
C SER A 69 -2.70 1.03 -15.89
N GLY A 70 -3.71 0.26 -16.32
CA GLY A 70 -3.50 -0.98 -17.05
C GLY A 70 -2.86 -2.09 -16.22
N GLY A 71 -2.89 -3.30 -16.79
CA GLY A 71 -2.25 -4.52 -16.33
C GLY A 71 -2.21 -5.46 -17.52
N GLY A 72 -1.03 -5.95 -17.90
CA GLY A 72 -0.84 -6.96 -18.93
C GLY A 72 -0.68 -8.34 -18.28
N ASP A 73 -1.06 -9.40 -18.98
CA ASP A 73 -0.96 -10.80 -18.53
C ASP A 73 0.49 -11.30 -18.41
N ILE A 74 1.31 -10.67 -17.57
CA ILE A 74 2.72 -11.00 -17.29
C ILE A 74 2.99 -10.87 -15.77
N PRO A 75 4.13 -11.34 -15.25
CA PRO A 75 4.38 -11.34 -13.81
C PRO A 75 4.33 -9.92 -13.21
N GLU A 76 3.42 -9.70 -12.26
CA GLU A 76 3.35 -8.48 -11.46
C GLU A 76 4.67 -8.24 -10.70
N ALA A 77 5.04 -6.97 -10.47
CA ALA A 77 6.24 -6.62 -9.69
C ALA A 77 6.05 -6.77 -8.17
N LEU A 78 5.53 -7.92 -7.74
CA LEU A 78 5.38 -8.27 -6.33
C LEU A 78 6.73 -8.44 -5.63
N ASP A 79 7.70 -9.09 -6.28
CA ASP A 79 9.02 -9.35 -5.67
C ASP A 79 9.75 -8.05 -5.31
N PRO A 80 9.83 -7.03 -6.20
CA PRO A 80 10.33 -5.71 -5.84
C PRO A 80 9.54 -5.04 -4.70
N ALA A 81 8.22 -5.18 -4.66
CA ALA A 81 7.38 -4.58 -3.63
C ALA A 81 7.66 -5.19 -2.25
N LEU A 82 7.84 -6.52 -2.17
CA LEU A 82 8.22 -7.22 -0.94
C LEU A 82 9.63 -6.84 -0.49
N TYR A 83 10.56 -6.67 -1.43
CA TYR A 83 11.90 -6.21 -1.13
C TYR A 83 11.91 -4.80 -0.53
N ASP A 84 11.08 -3.89 -1.05
CA ASP A 84 10.90 -2.55 -0.50
C ASP A 84 10.18 -2.57 0.85
N LEU A 85 9.20 -3.46 1.04
CA LEU A 85 8.48 -3.66 2.31
C LEU A 85 9.45 -3.98 3.46
N LEU A 86 10.42 -4.86 3.22
CA LEU A 86 11.43 -5.24 4.21
C LEU A 86 12.34 -4.07 4.61
N ARG A 87 12.38 -3.00 3.81
CA ARG A 87 13.26 -1.83 4.00
C ARG A 87 12.55 -0.58 4.46
N MET A 88 11.24 -0.67 4.71
CA MET A 88 10.52 0.45 5.30
C MET A 88 11.09 0.78 6.69
N ASN A 89 10.80 2.00 7.14
CA ASN A 89 11.19 2.56 8.42
C ASN A 89 10.41 1.94 9.62
N TRP A 90 10.46 0.63 9.73
CA TRP A 90 9.88 -0.15 10.83
C TRP A 90 10.51 0.24 12.17
N GLN A 91 9.71 0.18 13.23
CA GLN A 91 10.22 0.29 14.60
C GLN A 91 10.60 -1.11 15.08
N GLU A 92 11.75 -1.24 15.73
CA GLU A 92 12.26 -2.54 16.21
C GLU A 92 11.25 -3.18 17.17
N SER A 93 10.85 -2.45 18.21
CA SER A 93 9.92 -2.91 19.25
C SER A 93 8.43 -2.67 18.92
N SER A 94 8.04 -2.82 17.65
CA SER A 94 6.63 -2.78 17.23
C SER A 94 6.15 -4.13 16.70
N VAL A 95 4.86 -4.42 16.89
CA VAL A 95 4.18 -5.46 16.12
C VAL A 95 4.10 -4.99 14.67
N LYS A 96 4.46 -5.85 13.71
CA LYS A 96 4.55 -5.52 12.29
C LYS A 96 3.51 -6.36 11.56
N HIS A 97 2.64 -5.70 10.80
CA HIS A 97 1.64 -6.36 9.98
C HIS A 97 1.80 -5.87 8.55
N ALA A 98 1.75 -6.80 7.59
CA ALA A 98 1.73 -6.50 6.17
C ALA A 98 0.47 -7.13 5.58
N VAL A 99 -0.26 -6.34 4.79
CA VAL A 99 -1.45 -6.80 4.06
C VAL A 99 -1.14 -6.65 2.58
N LEU A 100 -1.15 -7.77 1.86
CA LEU A 100 -0.94 -7.80 0.42
C LEU A 100 -2.30 -7.91 -0.28
N ASN A 101 -2.54 -7.05 -1.26
CA ASN A 101 -3.68 -7.16 -2.18
C ASN A 101 -3.12 -7.31 -3.59
N THR A 102 -3.39 -8.45 -4.22
CA THR A 102 -3.10 -8.80 -5.62
C THR A 102 -4.28 -9.62 -6.14
N ASP A 103 -4.54 -9.57 -7.44
CA ASP A 103 -5.55 -10.35 -8.14
C ASP A 103 -4.95 -11.39 -9.12
N ALA A 104 -3.62 -11.57 -9.10
CA ALA A 104 -2.87 -12.54 -9.88
C ALA A 104 -2.23 -13.66 -9.03
#